data_AF-A0A167JYC3-F1
#
_entry.id   AF-A0A167JYC3-F1
#
_cell.length_a   1.000
_cell.length_b   1.000
_cell.length_c   1.000
_cell.angle_alpha   90.00
_cell.angle_beta   90.00
_cell.angle_gamma   90.00
#
_symmetry.space_group_name_H-M   'P 1'
#
loop_
_entity.id
_entity.type
_entity.pdbx_description
1 polymer ?
#
loop_
_entity_poly.entity_id
_entity_poly.type
_entity_poly.pdbx_seq_one_letter_code
_entity_poly.pdbx_strand_id
1 'polypeptide(L)'
;MTPAAVVLHMESGSCPSGVNRSKIDQFMVEHDLQNVITNPSRLIIGPDGTRQMQSDTYIASAQAWNGRGYECYFCHKVFDKLVHLNQHLASPKHTKPLQKLYRCPNLACQTETVTLSAICQHIESGGCGVNRFKKVNHAMEAFVTGMNRLRL
;
A
#
# COMPACT_ATOMS: atom_id res chain seq x y z
N MET A 1 -3.15 15.81 -17.60
CA MET A 1 -3.17 14.53 -16.84
C MET A 1 -3.22 14.88 -15.37
N THR A 2 -4.12 14.25 -14.61
CA THR A 2 -4.20 14.50 -13.16
C THR A 2 -3.15 13.67 -12.41
N PRO A 3 -2.69 14.10 -11.22
CA PRO A 3 -1.88 13.31 -10.30
C PRO A 3 -2.34 11.85 -10.19
N ALA A 4 -3.64 11.63 -9.95
CA ALA A 4 -4.21 10.31 -9.78
C ALA A 4 -4.03 9.41 -11.02
N ALA A 5 -4.17 9.96 -12.22
CA ALA A 5 -4.02 9.20 -13.46
C ALA A 5 -2.57 8.74 -13.71
N VAL A 6 -1.57 9.59 -13.37
CA VAL A 6 -0.15 9.23 -13.46
C VAL A 6 0.18 8.11 -12.48
N VAL A 7 -0.25 8.27 -11.23
CA VAL A 7 -0.01 7.27 -10.18
C VAL A 7 -0.68 5.94 -10.54
N LEU A 8 -1.91 5.97 -11.03
CA LEU A 8 -2.63 4.76 -11.45
C LEU A 8 -1.87 3.99 -12.53
N HIS A 9 -1.33 4.69 -13.53
CA HIS A 9 -0.50 4.08 -14.57
C HIS A 9 0.75 3.42 -14.01
N MET A 10 1.41 4.06 -13.03
CA MET A 10 2.58 3.48 -12.37
C MET A 10 2.20 2.29 -11.48
N GLU A 11 1.10 2.38 -10.73
CA GLU A 11 0.61 1.30 -9.87
C GLU A 11 0.15 0.08 -10.66
N SER A 12 -0.30 0.24 -11.91
CA SER A 12 -0.66 -0.88 -12.79
C SER A 12 0.53 -1.77 -13.15
N GLY A 13 1.76 -1.29 -12.95
CA GLY A 13 2.99 -2.00 -13.31
C GLY A 13 3.24 -2.09 -14.81
N SER A 14 2.45 -1.38 -15.64
CA SER A 14 2.59 -1.36 -17.09
C SER A 14 3.54 -0.24 -17.57
N CYS A 15 4.11 0.53 -16.64
CA CYS A 15 4.99 1.64 -16.95
C CYS A 15 6.37 1.14 -17.42
N PRO A 16 6.91 1.63 -18.56
CA PRO A 16 8.24 1.26 -19.04
C PRO A 16 9.39 1.55 -18.07
N SER A 17 9.21 2.46 -17.10
CA SER A 17 10.19 2.74 -16.05
C SER A 17 10.34 1.59 -15.03
N GLY A 18 9.49 0.56 -15.10
CA GLY A 18 9.47 -0.53 -14.12
C GLY A 18 9.03 -0.10 -12.73
N VAL A 19 8.44 1.10 -12.58
CA VAL A 19 7.73 1.50 -11.37
C VAL A 19 6.44 0.68 -11.26
N ASN A 20 6.16 0.21 -10.05
CA ASN A 20 4.97 -0.55 -9.71
C ASN A 20 4.45 -0.11 -8.33
N ARG A 21 3.30 -0.64 -7.94
CA ARG A 21 2.67 -0.32 -6.65
C ARG A 21 3.61 -0.53 -5.45
N SER A 22 4.33 -1.65 -5.37
CA SER A 22 5.22 -1.92 -4.22
C SER A 22 6.32 -0.87 -4.08
N LYS A 23 6.92 -0.43 -5.20
CA LYS A 23 7.94 0.64 -5.19
C LYS A 23 7.35 1.98 -4.75
N ILE A 24 6.12 2.30 -5.16
CA ILE A 24 5.42 3.51 -4.73
C ILE A 24 5.14 3.44 -3.22
N ASP A 25 4.57 2.34 -2.75
CA ASP A 25 4.21 2.17 -1.34
C ASP A 25 5.48 2.32 -0.45
N GLN A 26 6.59 1.70 -0.85
CA GLN A 26 7.88 1.85 -0.16
C GLN A 26 8.37 3.31 -0.16
N PHE A 27 8.37 3.97 -1.32
CA PHE A 27 8.77 5.37 -1.43
C PHE A 27 7.94 6.27 -0.51
N MET A 28 6.63 6.03 -0.42
CA MET A 28 5.75 6.82 0.44
C MET A 28 6.03 6.64 1.92
N VAL A 29 6.32 5.41 2.35
CA VAL A 29 6.70 5.11 3.74
C VAL A 29 8.01 5.81 4.12
N GLU A 30 8.97 5.88 3.19
CA GLU A 30 10.26 6.51 3.39
C GLU A 30 10.18 8.05 3.39
N HIS A 31 9.31 8.63 2.56
CA HIS A 31 9.29 10.09 2.32
C HIS A 31 8.15 10.86 3.00
N ASP A 32 7.01 10.25 3.33
CA ASP A 32 5.91 10.93 4.07
C ASP A 32 6.16 10.91 5.59
N LEU A 33 7.23 11.61 6.01
CA LEU A 33 7.69 11.61 7.40
C LEU A 33 6.66 12.18 8.39
N GLN A 34 5.76 13.05 7.93
CA GLN A 34 4.73 13.67 8.75
C GLN A 34 3.41 12.89 8.74
N ASN A 35 3.35 11.75 8.05
CA ASN A 35 2.15 10.92 7.90
C ASN A 35 0.94 11.73 7.40
N VAL A 36 1.18 12.61 6.44
CA VAL A 36 0.15 13.50 5.86
C VAL A 36 -0.89 12.66 5.14
N ILE A 37 -0.44 11.68 4.36
CA ILE A 37 -1.30 10.79 3.56
C ILE A 37 -1.05 9.32 3.86
N THR A 38 0.08 8.95 4.45
CA THR A 38 0.30 7.62 5.00
C THR A 38 -0.40 7.45 6.35
N ASN A 39 -0.90 6.25 6.59
CA ASN A 39 -1.60 5.89 7.81
C ASN A 39 -0.58 5.34 8.83
N PRO A 40 -0.28 6.08 9.91
CA PRO A 40 0.75 5.67 10.87
C PRO A 40 0.41 4.36 11.59
N SER A 41 -0.87 4.00 11.69
CA SER A 41 -1.28 2.71 12.29
C SER A 41 -0.86 1.50 11.46
N ARG A 42 -0.43 1.70 10.22
CA ARG A 42 0.01 0.65 9.28
C ARG A 42 1.52 0.63 9.07
N LEU A 43 2.24 1.48 9.82
CA LEU A 43 3.69 1.58 9.78
C LEU A 43 4.30 1.01 11.07
N ILE A 44 5.47 0.41 10.93
CA ILE A 44 6.38 0.08 12.03
C ILE A 44 7.47 1.15 12.02
N ILE A 45 7.63 1.84 13.14
CA ILE A 45 8.65 2.87 13.34
C ILE A 45 9.67 2.32 14.32
N GLY A 46 10.89 2.07 13.84
CA GLY A 46 11.99 1.59 14.65
C GLY A 46 12.61 2.71 15.52
N PRO A 47 13.38 2.36 16.56
CA PRO A 47 14.06 3.33 17.43
C PRO A 47 14.99 4.28 16.67
N ASP A 48 15.61 3.78 15.59
CA ASP A 48 16.54 4.52 14.73
C ASP A 48 15.82 5.40 13.69
N GLY A 49 14.49 5.54 13.78
CA GLY A 49 13.67 6.26 12.82
C GLY A 49 13.41 5.50 11.52
N THR A 50 13.80 4.23 11.43
CA THR A 50 13.47 3.35 10.31
C THR A 50 11.96 3.17 10.19
N ARG A 51 11.45 3.20 8.95
CA ARG A 51 10.02 3.09 8.66
C ARG A 51 9.78 1.92 7.75
N GLN A 52 8.90 1.02 8.15
CA GLN A 52 8.54 -0.15 7.37
C GLN A 52 7.02 -0.30 7.34
N MET A 53 6.48 -0.78 6.23
CA MET A 53 5.08 -1.20 6.21
C MET A 53 4.93 -2.42 7.11
N GLN A 54 3.85 -2.48 7.89
CA GLN A 54 3.44 -3.75 8.47
C GLN A 54 3.19 -4.72 7.32
N SER A 55 3.86 -5.86 7.35
CA SER A 55 3.62 -6.94 6.41
C SER A 55 2.90 -8.06 7.15
N ASP A 56 1.64 -8.27 6.81
CA ASP A 56 0.81 -9.41 7.19
C ASP A 56 1.21 -10.59 6.30
N THR A 57 2.52 -10.89 6.26
CA THR A 57 3.02 -12.09 5.61
C THR A 57 2.63 -13.25 6.49
N TYR A 58 1.51 -13.86 6.15
CA TYR A 58 1.04 -15.07 6.77
C TYR A 58 1.99 -16.22 6.43
N ILE A 59 2.65 -16.77 7.45
CA ILE A 59 3.57 -17.90 7.31
C ILE A 59 2.96 -19.09 8.05
N ALA A 60 2.80 -20.20 7.34
CA ALA A 60 2.48 -21.50 7.91
C ALA A 60 3.76 -22.25 8.31
N SER A 61 3.68 -22.97 9.43
CA SER A 61 4.69 -23.91 9.89
C SER A 61 4.24 -25.36 9.65
N ALA A 62 5.06 -26.33 10.06
CA ALA A 62 4.70 -27.75 10.02
C ALA A 62 3.39 -28.07 10.80
N GLN A 63 2.98 -27.19 11.72
CA GLN A 63 1.75 -27.34 12.51
C GLN A 63 0.47 -27.18 11.68
N ALA A 64 0.56 -26.68 10.44
CA ALA A 64 -0.59 -26.60 9.54
C ALA A 64 -0.98 -27.95 8.93
N TRP A 65 -0.29 -29.04 9.28
CA TRP A 65 -0.62 -30.39 8.82
C TRP A 65 -1.86 -30.93 9.55
N ASN A 66 -2.92 -31.22 8.79
CA ASN A 66 -4.20 -31.71 9.33
C ASN A 66 -4.35 -33.23 9.33
N GLY A 67 -3.27 -33.97 9.05
CA GLY A 67 -3.29 -35.44 8.89
C GLY A 67 -3.42 -35.91 7.44
N ARG A 68 -3.81 -35.04 6.50
CA ARG A 68 -3.93 -35.35 5.06
C ARG A 68 -3.12 -34.42 4.17
N GLY A 69 -2.84 -33.20 4.63
CA GLY A 69 -2.07 -32.19 3.92
C GLY A 69 -1.85 -30.94 4.77
N TYR A 70 -1.14 -29.96 4.21
CA TYR A 70 -1.01 -28.62 4.79
C TYR A 70 -2.23 -27.77 4.44
N GLU A 71 -3.00 -27.36 5.44
CA GLU A 71 -4.27 -26.66 5.24
C GLU A 71 -4.14 -25.15 5.47
N CYS A 72 -4.72 -24.37 4.55
CA CYS A 72 -4.87 -22.93 4.73
C CYS A 72 -6.00 -22.63 5.70
N TYR A 73 -5.68 -21.98 6.82
CA TYR A 73 -6.65 -21.61 7.86
C TYR A 73 -7.66 -20.53 7.43
N PHE A 74 -7.41 -19.79 6.35
CA PHE A 74 -8.34 -18.78 5.84
C PHE A 74 -9.38 -19.31 4.86
N CYS A 75 -9.05 -20.35 4.08
CA CYS A 75 -9.93 -20.84 3.01
C CYS A 75 -10.03 -22.36 2.94
N HIS A 76 -9.44 -23.08 3.88
CA HIS A 76 -9.45 -24.54 4.00
C HIS A 76 -8.89 -25.29 2.78
N LYS A 77 -8.13 -24.60 1.91
CA LYS A 77 -7.45 -25.25 0.80
C LYS A 77 -6.27 -26.08 1.30
N VAL A 78 -6.20 -27.33 0.88
CA VAL A 78 -5.17 -28.29 1.29
C VAL A 78 -4.08 -28.38 0.22
N PHE A 79 -2.83 -28.42 0.67
CA PHE A 79 -1.63 -28.52 -0.15
C PHE A 79 -0.77 -29.71 0.29
N ASP A 80 -0.08 -30.32 -0.67
CA ASP A 80 0.83 -31.45 -0.48
C ASP A 80 2.15 -31.05 0.19
N LYS A 81 2.61 -29.81 -0.02
CA LYS A 81 3.87 -29.28 0.52
C LYS A 81 3.66 -27.97 1.27
N LEU A 82 4.38 -27.79 2.37
CA LEU A 82 4.36 -26.56 3.17
C LEU A 82 4.74 -25.33 2.34
N VAL A 83 5.70 -25.48 1.41
CA VAL A 83 6.12 -24.41 0.49
C VAL A 83 4.96 -23.93 -0.37
N HIS A 84 4.09 -24.83 -0.85
CA HIS A 84 2.93 -24.47 -1.64
C HIS A 84 1.86 -23.74 -0.81
N LEU A 85 1.66 -24.15 0.45
CA LEU A 85 0.79 -23.41 1.38
C LEU A 85 1.34 -22.01 1.64
N ASN A 86 2.64 -21.88 1.91
CA ASN A 86 3.27 -20.57 2.12
C ASN A 86 3.20 -19.68 0.88
N GLN A 87 3.40 -20.24 -0.32
CA GLN A 87 3.19 -19.51 -1.57
C GLN A 87 1.73 -19.06 -1.74
N HIS A 88 0.78 -19.89 -1.33
CA HIS A 88 -0.64 -19.55 -1.35
C HIS A 88 -1.01 -18.46 -0.35
N LEU A 89 -0.47 -18.49 0.87
CA LEU A 89 -0.65 -17.43 1.87
C LEU A 89 -0.03 -16.11 1.43
N ALA A 90 1.12 -16.16 0.76
CA ALA A 90 1.74 -14.99 0.13
C ALA A 90 0.98 -14.49 -1.11
N SER A 91 0.06 -15.30 -1.66
CA SER A 91 -0.70 -14.91 -2.84
C SER A 91 -1.70 -13.80 -2.52
N PRO A 92 -2.03 -12.93 -3.49
CA PRO A 92 -2.97 -11.85 -3.29
C PRO A 92 -4.29 -12.32 -2.67
N LYS A 93 -4.72 -13.57 -2.78
CA LYS A 93 -5.96 -14.01 -2.09
C LYS A 93 -5.92 -13.84 -0.57
N HIS A 94 -4.75 -13.92 0.05
CA HIS A 94 -4.57 -13.80 1.50
C HIS A 94 -3.63 -12.65 1.91
N THR A 95 -2.81 -12.14 0.99
CA THR A 95 -2.07 -10.88 1.18
C THR A 95 -2.81 -9.64 0.66
N LYS A 96 -4.02 -9.77 0.06
CA LYS A 96 -4.69 -8.63 -0.62
C LYS A 96 -5.01 -7.39 0.19
N PRO A 97 -5.18 -7.40 1.52
CA PRO A 97 -5.46 -6.17 2.23
C PRO A 97 -4.38 -5.94 3.26
N LEU A 98 -3.13 -5.83 2.80
CA LEU A 98 -2.13 -5.14 3.59
C LEU A 98 -2.38 -3.64 3.57
N GLN A 99 -3.44 -3.35 4.33
CA GLN A 99 -3.79 -2.17 5.07
C GLN A 99 -4.01 -0.95 4.19
N LYS A 100 -5.09 -0.22 4.44
CA LYS A 100 -5.34 1.04 3.76
C LYS A 100 -4.22 2.02 4.14
N LEU A 101 -3.11 1.90 3.42
CA LEU A 101 -1.84 2.57 3.69
C LEU A 101 -2.03 4.06 3.59
N TYR A 102 -2.95 4.48 2.73
CA TYR A 102 -3.26 5.86 2.50
C TYR A 102 -4.51 6.27 3.24
N ARG A 103 -4.51 7.49 3.76
CA ARG A 103 -5.63 8.13 4.44
C ARG A 103 -5.78 9.57 3.99
N CYS A 104 -7.00 10.09 4.12
CA CYS A 104 -7.26 11.50 3.90
C CYS A 104 -6.63 12.32 5.04
N PRO A 105 -5.91 13.43 4.72
CA PRO A 105 -5.40 14.35 5.74
C PRO A 105 -6.50 15.00 6.57
N ASN A 106 -7.72 15.12 6.01
CA ASN A 106 -8.87 15.58 6.76
C ASN A 106 -9.34 14.48 7.71
N LEU A 107 -9.03 14.63 9.01
CA LEU A 107 -9.39 13.66 10.06
C LEU A 107 -10.90 13.43 10.17
N ALA A 108 -11.74 14.41 9.78
CA ALA A 108 -13.19 14.24 9.76
C ALA A 108 -13.67 13.35 8.60
N CYS A 109 -12.88 13.24 7.52
CA CYS A 109 -13.23 12.46 6.34
C CYS A 109 -13.06 10.95 6.56
N GLN A 110 -12.06 10.54 7.35
CA GLN A 110 -11.74 9.13 7.67
C GLN A 110 -11.60 8.20 6.44
N THR A 111 -11.51 8.76 5.23
CA THR A 111 -11.32 7.97 4.02
C THR A 111 -9.93 7.40 4.03
N GLU A 112 -9.87 6.09 3.81
CA GLU A 112 -8.65 5.33 3.78
C GLU A 112 -8.67 4.48 2.51
N THR A 113 -7.54 4.40 1.81
CA THR A 113 -7.42 3.66 0.54
C THR A 113 -6.18 2.80 0.53
N VAL A 114 -6.25 1.77 -0.30
CA VAL A 114 -5.17 0.80 -0.46
C VAL A 114 -4.10 1.28 -1.45
N THR A 115 -4.51 2.11 -2.42
CA THR A 115 -3.63 2.67 -3.45
C THR A 115 -3.50 4.17 -3.30
N LEU A 116 -2.37 4.70 -3.76
CA LEU A 116 -2.10 6.12 -3.77
C LEU A 116 -2.98 6.82 -4.81
N SER A 117 -3.19 6.21 -5.97
CA SER A 117 -4.09 6.75 -7.00
C SER A 117 -5.50 7.00 -6.45
N ALA A 118 -6.02 6.10 -5.60
CA ALA A 118 -7.34 6.23 -5.03
C ALA A 118 -7.43 7.41 -4.04
N ILE A 119 -6.41 7.64 -3.19
CA ILE A 119 -6.43 8.81 -2.30
C ILE A 119 -6.22 10.10 -3.09
N CYS A 120 -5.39 10.08 -4.14
CA CYS A 120 -5.23 11.22 -5.05
C CYS A 120 -6.55 11.59 -5.70
N GLN A 121 -7.27 10.61 -6.25
CA GLN A 121 -8.57 10.82 -6.89
C GLN A 121 -9.60 11.34 -5.88
N HIS A 122 -9.60 10.81 -4.66
CA HIS A 122 -10.44 11.31 -3.57
C HIS A 122 -10.19 12.80 -3.28
N ILE A 123 -8.92 13.21 -3.14
CA ILE A 123 -8.52 14.60 -2.89
C ILE A 123 -8.91 15.49 -4.10
N GLU A 124 -8.62 15.03 -5.32
CA GLU A 124 -8.94 15.74 -6.57
C GLU A 124 -10.44 16.00 -6.72
N SER A 125 -11.29 15.04 -6.33
CA SER A 125 -12.75 15.18 -6.39
C SER A 125 -13.29 16.29 -5.49
N GLY A 126 -12.54 16.67 -4.44
CA GLY A 126 -12.88 17.76 -3.54
C GLY A 126 -14.08 17.54 -2.61
N GLY A 127 -14.75 16.38 -2.68
CA GLY A 127 -15.96 16.11 -1.92
C GLY A 127 -15.80 16.22 -0.39
N CYS A 128 -14.59 15.99 0.12
CA CYS A 128 -14.27 16.08 1.56
C CYS A 128 -13.69 17.42 2.00
N GLY A 129 -13.51 18.38 1.07
CA GLY A 129 -12.97 19.72 1.35
C GLY A 129 -11.48 19.80 1.68
N VAL A 130 -10.74 18.69 1.71
CA VAL A 130 -9.30 18.68 2.05
C VAL A 130 -8.45 19.45 1.03
N ASN A 131 -8.89 19.52 -0.23
CA ASN A 131 -8.24 20.28 -1.29
C ASN A 131 -8.30 21.81 -1.08
N ARG A 132 -9.08 22.30 -0.10
CA ARG A 132 -9.08 23.73 0.27
C ARG A 132 -7.82 24.11 1.05
N PHE A 133 -7.13 23.14 1.64
CA PHE A 133 -5.86 23.36 2.32
C PHE A 133 -4.72 23.42 1.29
N LYS A 134 -4.22 24.63 0.99
CA LYS A 134 -3.12 24.86 0.02
C LYS A 134 -1.89 23.97 0.24
N LYS A 135 -1.57 23.65 1.50
CA LYS A 135 -0.45 22.75 1.84
C LYS A 135 -0.63 21.33 1.26
N VAL A 136 -1.85 20.82 1.23
CA VAL A 136 -2.16 19.47 0.70
C VAL A 136 -2.01 19.45 -0.82
N ASN A 137 -2.55 20.44 -1.53
CA ASN A 137 -2.38 20.53 -2.99
C ASN A 137 -0.91 20.70 -3.39
N HIS A 138 -0.16 21.55 -2.69
CA HIS A 138 1.26 21.75 -2.98
C HIS A 138 2.08 20.49 -2.73
N ALA A 139 1.80 19.74 -1.65
CA ALA A 139 2.44 18.46 -1.39
C ALA A 139 2.12 17.43 -2.49
N MET A 140 0.88 17.38 -2.96
CA MET A 140 0.44 16.50 -4.05
C MET A 140 1.12 16.84 -5.39
N GLU A 141 1.21 18.12 -5.74
CA GLU A 141 1.89 18.59 -6.97
C GLU A 141 3.40 18.35 -6.91
N ALA A 142 4.04 18.66 -5.78
CA ALA A 142 5.46 18.41 -5.57
C ALA A 142 5.78 16.91 -5.67
N PHE A 143 4.91 16.07 -5.13
CA PHE A 143 5.04 14.62 -5.20
C PHE A 143 4.97 14.10 -6.64
N VAL A 144 3.97 14.51 -7.43
CA VAL A 144 3.86 14.14 -8.86
C VAL A 144 5.04 14.63 -9.68
N THR A 145 5.49 15.86 -9.41
CA THR A 145 6.67 16.42 -10.05
C THR A 145 7.94 15.65 -9.68
N GLY A 146 8.05 15.18 -8.43
CA GLY A 146 9.12 14.32 -7.95
C GLY A 146 9.09 12.93 -8.60
N MET A 147 7.92 12.34 -8.80
CA MET A 147 7.78 11.05 -9.50
C MET A 147 8.17 11.12 -10.98
N ASN A 148 7.98 12.26 -11.65
CA ASN A 148 8.54 12.47 -13.00
C ASN A 148 10.07 12.43 -13.03
N ARG A 149 10.73 12.61 -11.88
CA ARG A 149 12.19 12.51 -11.71
C ARG A 149 12.65 11.12 -11.30
N LEU A 150 11.74 10.19 -10.96
CA LEU A 150 12.04 8.76 -10.80
C LEU A 150 12.25 8.11 -12.18
N ARG A 151 13.27 8.58 -12.91
CA ARG A 151 13.95 7.81 -13.95
C ARG A 151 15.10 7.08 -13.24
N LEU A 152 14.89 5.81 -12.93
CA LEU A 152 15.98 4.86 -12.80
C LEU A 152 16.14 4.19 -14.16
#